data_AF-A0A940B7W9-F1
#
_entry.id   AF-A0A940B7W9-F1
#
_cell.length_a   1.000
_cell.length_b   1.000
_cell.length_c   1.000
_cell.angle_alpha   90.00
_cell.angle_beta   90.00
_cell.angle_gamma   90.00
#
_symmetry.space_group_name_H-M   'P 1'
#
loop_
_entity.id
_entity.type
_entity.pdbx_description
1 polymer ?
#
loop_
_entity_poly.entity_id
_entity_poly.type
_entity_poly.pdbx_seq_one_letter_code
_entity_poly.pdbx_strand_id
1 'polypeptide(L)'
;MSDKNIDNNAPKVSNEVLEWVRFAEMDYTTANHLDKTLYPKPMEIICYHCQQCAEKYLKALTEYLGKEIEKTHDLGNLATTISESIEVPQNVLVSCAKLTQYGVKIRYSQEFEMSDSHVRAALADMENVRTWCKDKLNIKA
;
A
#
# COMPACT_ATOMS: atom_id res chain seq x y z
N MET A 1 10.86 32.94 -22.46
CA MET A 1 11.70 32.60 -21.30
C MET A 1 11.22 31.25 -20.79
N SER A 2 12.08 30.24 -21.03
CA SER A 2 12.09 28.87 -20.49
C SER A 2 10.79 28.08 -20.54
N ASP A 3 10.67 27.32 -21.63
CA ASP A 3 9.87 26.10 -21.75
C ASP A 3 10.12 25.18 -20.54
N LYS A 4 9.04 24.79 -19.87
CA LYS A 4 9.07 23.66 -18.95
C LYS A 4 9.23 22.41 -19.80
N ASN A 5 10.45 21.85 -19.82
CA ASN A 5 10.71 20.49 -20.25
C ASN A 5 9.83 19.56 -19.40
N ILE A 6 8.64 19.23 -19.90
CA ILE A 6 7.90 18.06 -19.46
C ILE A 6 8.72 16.89 -19.98
N ASP A 7 9.37 16.19 -19.06
CA ASP A 7 10.08 14.96 -19.35
C ASP A 7 9.08 13.96 -19.97
N ASN A 8 9.16 13.80 -21.30
CA ASN A 8 8.34 12.90 -22.10
C ASN A 8 8.71 11.42 -21.92
N ASN A 9 9.47 11.08 -20.87
CA ASN A 9 9.99 9.74 -20.63
C ASN A 9 9.35 9.02 -19.44
N ALA A 10 8.27 9.57 -18.86
CA ALA A 10 7.50 8.85 -17.85
C ALA A 10 6.89 7.57 -18.46
N PRO A 11 7.05 6.39 -17.83
CA PRO A 11 6.46 5.15 -18.32
C PRO A 11 4.95 5.32 -18.51
N LYS A 12 4.41 4.72 -19.57
CA LYS A 12 2.96 4.62 -19.72
C LYS A 12 2.47 3.52 -18.77
N VAL A 13 1.42 3.80 -17.98
CA VAL A 13 0.79 2.81 -17.10
C VAL A 13 0.29 1.63 -17.94
N SER A 14 0.78 0.42 -17.65
CA SER A 14 0.43 -0.81 -18.36
C SER A 14 -0.86 -1.44 -17.80
N ASN A 15 -1.40 -2.45 -18.49
CA ASN A 15 -2.58 -3.18 -18.00
C ASN A 15 -2.27 -3.97 -16.73
N GLU A 16 -1.05 -4.49 -16.60
CA GLU A 16 -0.56 -5.23 -15.44
C GLU A 16 -0.51 -4.31 -14.20
N VAL A 17 -0.04 -3.07 -14.36
CA VAL A 17 -0.08 -2.04 -13.31
C VAL A 17 -1.52 -1.74 -12.91
N LEU A 18 -2.43 -1.59 -13.87
CA LEU A 18 -3.85 -1.34 -13.59
C LEU A 18 -4.53 -2.53 -12.88
N GLU A 19 -4.14 -3.76 -13.19
CA GLU A 19 -4.64 -4.96 -12.53
C GLU A 19 -4.25 -4.97 -11.04
N TRP A 20 -2.99 -4.65 -10.72
CA TRP A 20 -2.54 -4.48 -9.34
C TRP A 20 -3.34 -3.40 -8.60
N VAL A 21 -3.52 -2.23 -9.23
CA VAL A 21 -4.32 -1.14 -8.66
C VAL A 21 -5.76 -1.59 -8.42
N ARG A 22 -6.37 -2.32 -9.35
CA ARG A 22 -7.73 -2.85 -9.21
C ARG A 22 -7.85 -3.75 -7.98
N PHE A 23 -6.92 -4.66 -7.77
CA PHE A 23 -6.91 -5.50 -6.58
C PHE A 23 -6.65 -4.69 -5.30
N ALA A 24 -5.75 -3.71 -5.33
CA ALA A 24 -5.47 -2.85 -4.18
C ALA A 24 -6.72 -2.06 -3.75
N GLU A 25 -7.50 -1.55 -4.70
CA GLU A 25 -8.76 -0.83 -4.41
C GLU A 25 -9.86 -1.76 -3.89
N MET A 26 -9.86 -3.04 -4.26
CA MET A 26 -10.75 -4.04 -3.65
C MET A 26 -10.42 -4.24 -2.16
N ASP A 27 -9.14 -4.34 -1.81
CA ASP A 27 -8.70 -4.44 -0.41
C ASP A 27 -9.04 -3.17 0.38
N TYR A 28 -8.78 -2.00 -0.22
CA TYR A 28 -9.14 -0.70 0.37
C TYR A 28 -10.63 -0.62 0.70
N THR A 29 -11.48 -0.96 -0.27
CA THR A 29 -12.94 -0.95 -0.11
C THR A 29 -13.37 -1.95 0.97
N THR A 30 -12.78 -3.14 0.98
CA THR A 30 -13.08 -4.19 1.95
C THR A 30 -12.74 -3.75 3.37
N ALA A 31 -11.53 -3.25 3.61
CA ALA A 31 -11.09 -2.77 4.92
C ALA A 31 -12.02 -1.67 5.46
N ASN A 32 -12.31 -0.67 4.63
CA ASN A 32 -13.19 0.45 4.99
C ASN A 32 -14.64 0.00 5.22
N HIS A 33 -15.14 -0.94 4.43
CA HIS A 33 -16.49 -1.46 4.60
C HIS A 33 -16.62 -2.20 5.93
N LEU A 34 -15.71 -3.14 6.20
CA LEU A 34 -15.71 -3.94 7.43
C LEU A 34 -15.61 -3.07 8.69
N ASP A 35 -14.77 -2.03 8.69
CA ASP A 35 -14.66 -1.08 9.81
C ASP A 35 -15.97 -0.32 10.07
N LYS A 36 -16.73 0.00 9.01
CA LYS A 36 -17.95 0.82 9.11
C LYS A 36 -19.20 0.01 9.42
N THR A 37 -19.31 -1.21 8.90
CA THR A 37 -20.60 -1.91 8.83
C THR A 37 -20.71 -3.16 9.70
N LEU A 38 -19.60 -3.78 10.11
CA LEU A 38 -19.62 -5.06 10.81
C LEU A 38 -19.26 -4.92 12.30
N TYR A 39 -20.12 -5.48 13.16
CA TYR A 39 -19.93 -5.51 14.61
C TYR A 39 -20.21 -6.92 15.19
N PRO A 40 -19.32 -7.47 16.05
CA PRO A 40 -18.02 -6.92 16.44
C PRO A 40 -17.07 -6.83 15.24
N LYS A 41 -16.20 -5.81 15.24
CA LYS A 41 -15.28 -5.57 14.11
C LYS A 41 -14.28 -6.72 13.99
N PRO A 42 -14.10 -7.30 12.79
CA PRO A 42 -13.04 -8.28 12.55
C PRO A 42 -11.70 -7.56 12.38
N MET A 43 -11.14 -7.05 13.48
CA MET A 43 -10.01 -6.10 13.47
C MET A 43 -8.80 -6.65 12.70
N GLU A 44 -8.46 -7.92 12.89
CA GLU A 44 -7.34 -8.59 12.22
C GLU A 44 -7.55 -8.66 10.70
N ILE A 45 -8.78 -8.90 10.26
CA ILE A 45 -9.14 -8.96 8.84
C ILE A 45 -9.05 -7.56 8.22
N ILE A 46 -9.48 -6.52 8.95
CA ILE A 46 -9.35 -5.13 8.49
C ILE A 46 -7.86 -4.77 8.32
N CYS A 47 -7.03 -5.04 9.34
CA CYS A 47 -5.60 -4.77 9.30
C CYS A 47 -4.89 -5.56 8.19
N TYR A 48 -5.29 -6.82 7.97
CA TYR A 48 -4.80 -7.64 6.85
C TYR A 48 -5.10 -6.98 5.50
N HIS A 49 -6.33 -6.54 5.27
CA HIS A 49 -6.67 -5.84 4.02
C HIS A 49 -5.95 -4.49 3.89
N CYS A 50 -5.67 -3.79 4.99
CA CYS A 50 -4.84 -2.57 4.95
C CYS A 50 -3.43 -2.86 4.44
N GLN A 51 -2.77 -3.90 4.96
CA GLN A 51 -1.46 -4.31 4.46
C GLN A 51 -1.53 -4.78 3.00
N GLN A 52 -2.53 -5.58 2.65
CA GLN A 52 -2.70 -6.12 1.30
C GLN A 52 -2.93 -5.04 0.25
N CYS A 53 -3.67 -3.98 0.60
CA CYS A 53 -3.84 -2.80 -0.23
C CYS A 53 -2.49 -2.10 -0.49
N ALA A 54 -1.74 -1.81 0.59
CA ALA A 54 -0.43 -1.18 0.49
C ALA A 54 0.56 -2.02 -0.31
N GLU A 55 0.61 -3.35 -0.09
CA GLU A 55 1.47 -4.28 -0.83
C GLU A 55 1.23 -4.21 -2.34
N LYS A 56 -0.05 -4.25 -2.74
CA LYS A 56 -0.41 -4.25 -4.16
C LYS A 56 -0.14 -2.91 -4.83
N TYR A 57 -0.32 -1.80 -4.12
CA TYR A 57 0.08 -0.48 -4.62
C TYR A 57 1.59 -0.34 -4.80
N LEU A 58 2.38 -0.85 -3.85
CA LEU A 58 3.83 -0.86 -3.98
C LEU A 58 4.26 -1.74 -5.15
N LYS A 59 3.67 -2.93 -5.32
CA LYS A 59 3.92 -3.80 -6.49
C LYS A 59 3.53 -3.15 -7.81
N ALA A 60 2.40 -2.44 -7.86
CA ALA A 60 2.00 -1.65 -9.03
C ALA A 60 3.05 -0.59 -9.39
N LEU A 61 3.58 0.11 -8.38
CA LEU A 61 4.60 1.13 -8.58
C LEU A 61 5.96 0.53 -8.96
N THR A 62 6.37 -0.59 -8.36
CA THR A 62 7.57 -1.35 -8.75
C THR A 62 7.51 -1.76 -10.23
N GLU A 63 6.40 -2.33 -10.67
CA GLU A 63 6.15 -2.71 -12.07
C GLU A 63 6.20 -1.48 -12.98
N TYR A 64 5.54 -0.39 -12.60
CA TYR A 64 5.54 0.87 -13.35
C TYR A 64 6.95 1.44 -13.55
N LEU A 65 7.82 1.27 -12.55
CA LEU A 65 9.22 1.67 -12.61
C LEU A 65 10.12 0.67 -13.35
N GLY A 66 9.55 -0.40 -13.93
CA GLY A 66 10.28 -1.42 -14.68
C GLY A 66 11.20 -2.29 -13.81
N LYS A 67 10.90 -2.40 -12.51
CA LYS A 67 11.65 -3.21 -11.55
C LYS A 67 10.99 -4.58 -11.37
N GLU A 68 11.79 -5.59 -11.04
CA GLU A 68 11.27 -6.92 -10.75
C GLU A 68 10.50 -6.92 -9.42
N ILE A 69 9.31 -7.52 -9.40
CA ILE A 69 8.52 -7.68 -8.19
C ILE A 69 9.09 -8.84 -7.36
N GLU A 70 9.65 -8.53 -6.20
CA GLU A 70 10.05 -9.54 -5.23
C GLU A 70 8.85 -10.30 -4.65
N LYS A 71 9.01 -11.61 -4.48
CA LYS A 71 8.04 -12.46 -3.76
C LYS A 71 8.20 -12.31 -2.25
N THR A 72 7.82 -11.13 -1.75
CA THR A 72 7.84 -10.78 -0.33
C THR A 72 6.50 -10.18 0.11
N HIS A 73 6.21 -10.33 1.40
CA HIS A 73 5.13 -9.62 2.11
C HIS A 73 5.66 -8.46 2.96
N ASP A 74 6.99 -8.27 2.96
CA ASP A 74 7.64 -7.16 3.63
C ASP A 74 7.53 -5.89 2.78
N LEU A 75 6.71 -4.94 3.23
CA LEU A 75 6.51 -3.67 2.55
C LEU A 75 7.77 -2.79 2.59
N GLY A 76 8.64 -2.97 3.59
CA GLY A 76 9.92 -2.28 3.69
C GLY A 76 10.88 -2.68 2.57
N ASN A 77 10.90 -3.97 2.22
CA ASN A 77 11.69 -4.45 1.07
C ASN A 77 11.17 -3.84 -0.24
N LEU A 78 9.86 -3.88 -0.46
CA LEU A 78 9.25 -3.27 -1.66
C LEU A 78 9.56 -1.77 -1.76
N ALA A 79 9.47 -1.03 -0.64
CA ALA A 79 9.82 0.38 -0.61
C ALA A 79 11.32 0.62 -0.87
N THR A 80 12.19 -0.29 -0.40
CA THR A 80 13.63 -0.23 -0.68
C THR A 80 13.89 -0.41 -2.18
N THR A 81 13.27 -1.38 -2.84
CA THR A 81 13.38 -1.56 -4.30
C THR A 81 12.91 -0.31 -5.07
N ILE A 82 11.81 0.32 -4.64
CA ILE A 82 11.30 1.56 -5.25
C ILE A 82 12.28 2.72 -5.04
N SER A 83 12.93 2.78 -3.87
CA SER A 83 13.89 3.83 -3.52
C SER A 83 15.12 3.89 -4.43
N GLU A 84 15.41 2.81 -5.15
CA GLU A 84 16.46 2.77 -6.17
C GLU A 84 16.13 3.61 -7.43
N SER A 85 14.84 3.91 -7.65
CA SER A 85 14.36 4.66 -8.82
C SER A 85 13.85 6.04 -8.47
N ILE A 86 13.14 6.19 -7.33
CA ILE A 86 12.52 7.45 -6.91
C ILE A 86 12.62 7.65 -5.40
N GLU A 87 12.58 8.89 -4.93
CA GLU A 87 12.57 9.17 -3.49
C GLU A 87 11.27 8.66 -2.84
N VAL A 88 11.41 7.86 -1.77
CA VAL A 88 10.30 7.39 -0.94
C VAL A 88 10.23 8.25 0.32
N PRO A 89 9.11 8.98 0.55
CA PRO A 89 8.96 9.83 1.72
C PRO A 89 9.06 9.04 3.04
N GLN A 90 9.67 9.64 4.07
CA GLN A 90 9.87 8.99 5.37
C GLN A 90 8.56 8.51 6.01
N ASN A 91 7.46 9.26 5.85
CA ASN A 91 6.15 8.85 6.35
C ASN A 91 5.64 7.57 5.67
N VAL A 92 5.90 7.40 4.37
CA VAL A 92 5.54 6.17 3.63
C VAL A 92 6.36 4.99 4.15
N LEU A 93 7.67 5.17 4.35
CA LEU A 93 8.53 4.13 4.94
C LEU A 93 8.04 3.68 6.33
N VAL A 94 7.63 4.63 7.18
CA VAL A 94 7.06 4.31 8.49
C VAL A 94 5.75 3.55 8.37
N SER A 95 4.85 3.95 7.45
CA SER A 95 3.60 3.23 7.19
C SER A 95 3.86 1.80 6.69
N CYS A 96 4.82 1.60 5.78
CA CYS A 96 5.23 0.29 5.32
C CYS A 96 5.70 -0.61 6.48
N ALA A 97 6.61 -0.10 7.32
CA ALA A 97 7.14 -0.87 8.45
C ALA A 97 6.04 -1.29 9.44
N LYS A 98 5.09 -0.39 9.74
CA LYS A 98 3.95 -0.70 10.61
C LYS A 98 3.01 -1.72 9.99
N LEU A 99 2.71 -1.60 8.69
CA LEU A 99 1.76 -2.49 8.03
C LEU A 99 2.33 -3.89 7.78
N THR A 100 3.65 -4.06 7.60
CA THR A 100 4.30 -5.37 7.37
C THR A 100 3.85 -6.43 8.39
N GLN A 101 3.64 -6.04 9.66
CA GLN A 101 3.22 -6.97 10.72
C GLN A 101 1.86 -7.65 10.45
N TYR A 102 1.03 -7.07 9.59
CA TYR A 102 -0.31 -7.58 9.25
C TYR A 102 -0.33 -8.48 8.00
N GLY A 103 0.79 -8.65 7.29
CA GLY A 103 0.84 -9.35 6.00
C GLY A 103 0.87 -10.88 6.07
N VAL A 104 1.14 -11.44 7.25
CA VAL A 104 1.05 -12.89 7.50
C VAL A 104 -0.15 -13.13 8.42
N LYS A 105 -0.97 -14.15 8.13
CA LYS A 105 -2.07 -14.61 9.01
C LYS A 105 -1.57 -14.62 10.46
N ILE A 106 -2.05 -13.68 11.25
CA ILE A 106 -1.37 -13.39 12.51
C ILE A 106 -1.69 -14.51 13.48
N ARG A 107 -0.64 -15.23 13.88
CA ARG A 107 -0.60 -16.03 15.09
C ARG A 107 -0.35 -15.07 16.24
N TYR A 108 -1.32 -14.24 16.59
CA TYR A 108 -1.30 -13.62 17.92
C TYR A 108 -1.53 -14.78 18.89
N SER A 109 -0.50 -15.11 19.68
CA SER A 109 -0.73 -15.86 20.90
C SER A 109 -1.76 -15.11 21.75
N GLN A 110 -2.39 -15.80 22.69
CA GLN A 110 -3.51 -15.31 23.52
C GLN A 110 -3.22 -14.03 24.36
N GLU A 111 -2.11 -13.33 24.13
CA GLU A 111 -1.62 -12.19 24.92
C GLU A 111 -1.64 -10.83 24.19
N PHE A 112 -1.86 -10.76 22.86
CA PHE A 112 -1.98 -9.46 22.16
C PHE A 112 -3.44 -9.14 21.85
N GLU A 113 -4.06 -8.30 22.69
CA GLU A 113 -5.40 -7.79 22.43
C GLU A 113 -5.34 -6.67 21.37
N MET A 114 -5.86 -6.96 20.18
CA MET A 114 -6.09 -5.93 19.16
C MET A 114 -7.19 -4.96 19.63
N SER A 115 -7.08 -3.71 19.21
CA SER A 115 -8.01 -2.66 19.62
C SER A 115 -8.32 -1.73 18.45
N ASP A 116 -9.38 -0.93 18.56
CA ASP A 116 -9.76 0.03 17.52
C ASP A 116 -8.65 1.04 17.18
N SER A 117 -7.72 1.33 18.10
CA SER A 117 -6.59 2.22 17.78
C SER A 117 -5.64 1.59 16.76
N HIS A 118 -5.45 0.27 16.82
CA HIS A 118 -4.65 -0.47 15.83
C HIS A 118 -5.33 -0.43 14.46
N VAL A 119 -6.64 -0.65 14.41
CA VAL A 119 -7.43 -0.57 13.17
C VAL A 119 -7.34 0.83 12.54
N ARG A 120 -7.55 1.88 13.35
CA ARG A 120 -7.44 3.28 12.87
C ARG A 120 -6.05 3.59 12.35
N ALA A 121 -5.01 3.13 13.03
CA ALA A 121 -3.63 3.32 12.59
C ALA A 121 -3.37 2.61 11.26
N ALA A 122 -3.79 1.35 11.13
CA ALA A 122 -3.63 0.58 9.89
C ALA A 122 -4.37 1.22 8.70
N LEU A 123 -5.59 1.71 8.90
CA LEU A 123 -6.35 2.44 7.87
C LEU A 123 -5.63 3.72 7.43
N ALA A 124 -5.08 4.49 8.38
CA ALA A 124 -4.34 5.71 8.10
C ALA A 124 -3.01 5.42 7.36
N ASP A 125 -2.27 4.41 7.79
CA ASP A 125 -1.03 3.98 7.14
C ASP A 125 -1.29 3.45 5.72
N MET A 126 -2.39 2.70 5.51
CA MET A 126 -2.83 2.25 4.17
C MET A 126 -3.14 3.44 3.26
N GLU A 127 -3.92 4.42 3.72
CA GLU A 127 -4.27 5.60 2.92
C GLU A 127 -3.03 6.43 2.56
N ASN A 128 -2.06 6.53 3.47
CA ASN A 128 -0.80 7.23 3.23
C ASN A 128 0.00 6.59 2.09
N VAL A 129 0.18 5.26 2.12
CA VAL A 129 0.85 4.51 1.04
C VAL A 129 0.06 4.61 -0.26
N ARG A 130 -1.26 4.38 -0.21
CA ARG A 130 -2.18 4.46 -1.36
C ARG A 130 -2.05 5.81 -2.06
N THR A 131 -2.23 6.90 -1.32
CA THR A 131 -2.21 8.27 -1.88
C THR A 131 -0.88 8.57 -2.56
N TRP A 132 0.24 8.22 -1.93
CA TRP A 132 1.56 8.42 -2.52
C TRP A 132 1.76 7.58 -3.80
N CYS A 133 1.39 6.30 -3.80
CA CYS A 133 1.50 5.47 -4.99
C CYS A 133 0.61 5.99 -6.13
N LYS A 134 -0.62 6.44 -5.83
CA LYS A 134 -1.54 7.00 -6.84
C LYS A 134 -0.99 8.28 -7.48
N ASP A 135 -0.36 9.16 -6.69
CA ASP A 135 0.36 10.33 -7.20
C ASP A 135 1.47 9.93 -8.18
N LYS A 136 2.31 8.95 -7.83
CA LYS A 136 3.40 8.48 -8.70
C LYS A 136 2.94 7.77 -9.95
N LEU A 137 1.83 7.05 -9.88
CA LEU A 137 1.20 6.40 -11.02
C LEU A 137 0.38 7.37 -11.89
N ASN A 138 0.22 8.64 -11.47
CA ASN A 138 -0.62 9.65 -12.12
C ASN A 138 -2.07 9.17 -12.33
N ILE A 139 -2.60 8.41 -11.36
CA ILE A 139 -3.98 7.93 -11.35
C ILE A 139 -4.79 8.72 -10.32
N LYS A 140 -6.03 9.08 -10.66
CA LYS A 140 -6.89 9.91 -9.79
C LYS A 140 -7.08 9.24 -8.43
N ALA A 141 -6.76 9.97 -7.35
CA ALA A 141 -6.96 9.59 -5.94
C ALA A 141 -8.40 9.17 -5.63
#